data_AF-A0A2M7QS59-F1
#
_entry.id   AF-A0A2M7QS59-F1
#
_cell.length_a   1.000
_cell.length_b   1.000
_cell.length_c   1.000
_cell.angle_alpha   90.00
_cell.angle_beta   90.00
_cell.angle_gamma   90.00
#
_symmetry.space_group_name_H-M   'P 1'
#
loop_
_entity.id
_entity.type
_entity.pdbx_description
1 polymer ?
#
loop_
_entity_poly.entity_id
_entity_poly.type
_entity_poly.pdbx_seq_one_letter_code
_entity_poly.pdbx_strand_id
1 'polypeptide(L)' 'MKIATFNINGVKARLPALLDWLRDSAPDVAVL' A
#
# COMPACT_ATOMS: atom_id res chain seq x y z
N MET A 1 7.20 -9.04 -11.30
CA MET A 1 7.60 -8.95 -9.89
C MET A 1 7.93 -7.50 -9.56
N LYS A 2 6.98 -6.79 -8.93
CA LYS A 2 7.00 -5.38 -8.55
C LYS A 2 6.94 -5.30 -7.03
N ILE A 3 7.97 -4.71 -6.42
CA ILE A 3 8.02 -4.46 -4.98
C ILE A 3 7.82 -2.97 -4.75
N ALA A 4 6.92 -2.62 -3.85
CA ALA A 4 6.68 -1.24 -3.45
C ALA A 4 6.96 -1.05 -1.96
N THR A 5 7.53 0.10 -1.63
CA THR A 5 7.76 0.55 -0.25
C THR A 5 7.06 1.88 -0.04
N PHE A 6 6.35 2.01 1.07
CA PHE A 6 5.63 3.22 1.41
C PHE A 6 5.63 3.35 2.92
N ASN A 7 6.02 4.48 3.48
CA ASN A 7 5.81 4.72 4.91
C ASN A 7 4.35 5.17 5.14
N ILE A 8 3.51 4.25 5.62
CA ILE A 8 2.07 4.50 5.81
C ILE A 8 1.75 5.37 7.04
N ASN A 9 2.69 5.54 7.98
CA ASN A 9 2.52 6.28 9.23
C ASN A 9 1.26 5.87 10.05
N GLY A 10 0.82 4.62 9.95
CA GLY A 10 -0.36 4.07 10.64
C GLY A 10 -1.42 3.49 9.69
N VAL A 11 -1.51 2.16 9.65
CA VAL A 11 -2.40 1.42 8.74
C VAL A 11 -3.88 1.66 9.05
N LYS A 12 -4.31 1.58 10.32
CA LYS A 12 -5.73 1.69 10.68
C LYS A 12 -6.38 3.00 10.24
N ALA A 13 -5.68 4.12 10.44
CA ALA A 13 -6.19 5.44 10.07
C ALA A 13 -6.26 5.68 8.56
N ARG A 14 -5.53 4.88 7.76
CA ARG A 14 -5.37 5.08 6.31
C ARG A 14 -5.79 3.87 5.47
N LEU A 15 -6.51 2.92 6.06
CA LEU A 15 -6.89 1.67 5.41
C LEU A 15 -7.63 1.88 4.07
N PRO A 16 -8.60 2.80 3.94
CA PRO A 16 -9.28 3.02 2.66
C PRO A 16 -8.31 3.47 1.55
N ALA A 17 -7.50 4.50 1.83
CA ALA A 17 -6.53 5.03 0.88
C ALA A 17 -5.44 4.01 0.52
N LEU A 18 -5.02 3.18 1.48
CA LEU A 18 -4.09 2.08 1.23
C LEU A 18 -4.68 1.03 0.27
N LEU A 19 -5.96 0.66 0.46
CA LEU A 19 -6.62 -0.31 -0.42
C LEU A 19 -6.81 0.22 -1.83
N ASP A 20 -7.16 1.50 -1.98
CA ASP A 20 -7.27 2.13 -3.30
C ASP A 20 -5.90 2.16 -4.00
N TRP A 21 -4.85 2.58 -3.29
CA TRP A 21 -3.50 2.56 -3.84
C TRP A 21 -3.01 1.14 -4.19
N LEU A 22 -3.31 0.12 -3.38
CA LEU A 22 -2.95 -1.27 -3.66
C LEU A 22 -3.64 -1.79 -4.93
N ARG A 23 -4.91 -1.43 -5.17
CA ARG A 23 -5.64 -1.77 -6.40
C ARG A 23 -5.02 -1.12 -7.62
N ASP A 24 -4.72 0.18 -7.55
CA ASP A 24 -4.21 0.94 -8.69
C ASP A 24 -2.75 0.56 -9.01
N SER A 25 -1.93 0.39 -7.98
CA SER A 25 -0.49 0.14 -8.14
C SER A 25 -0.14 -1.33 -8.37
N ALA A 26 -1.02 -2.26 -7.96
CA ALA A 26 -0.91 -3.71 -8.11
C ALA A 26 0.53 -4.26 -7.91
N PRO A 27 1.19 -4.01 -6.76
CA PRO A 27 2.49 -4.59 -6.49
C PRO A 27 2.34 -6.07 -6.11
N ASP A 28 3.34 -6.88 -6.44
CA ASP A 28 3.42 -8.27 -5.98
C ASP A 28 3.74 -8.34 -4.48
N VAL A 29 4.51 -7.38 -3.96
CA VAL A 29 4.82 -7.22 -2.53
C VAL A 29 4.82 -5.73 -2.15
N ALA A 30 4.14 -5.39 -1.05
CA ALA A 30 4.17 -4.05 -0.47
C ALA A 30 4.75 -4.09 0.95
N VAL A 31 5.68 -3.17 1.24
CA VAL A 31 6.23 -2.93 2.58
C VAL A 31 5.74 -1.55 3.03
N LEU A 32 4.99 -1.51 4.13
CA LEU A 32 4.19 -0.37 4.58
C LEU A 32 4.74 0.30 5.86
#